data_AF-A0A945UCD7-F1
#
_entry.id   AF-A0A945UCD7-F1
#
_cell.length_a   1.000
_cell.length_b   1.000
_cell.length_c   1.000
_cell.angle_alpha   90.00
_cell.angle_beta   90.00
_cell.angle_gamma   90.00
#
_symmetry.space_group_name_H-M   'P 1'
#
loop_
_entity.id
_entity.type
_entity.pdbx_description
1 polymer ?
#
loop_
_entity_poly.entity_id
_entity_poly.type
_entity_poly.pdbx_seq_one_letter_code
_entity_poly.pdbx_strand_id
1 'polypeptide(L)'
;MISGKNIICLEEDLKESEHLLVLFRERLENASEIIADDGDPEQEKKRILKLVSSRKKGLSAIREMVNGKRDLDASNIRHPKYFSRLKQIGQILLGIRSTAETLAFEQYECKLDVVTQELSKSLASIAGLFQFITPNIRNEINILNKYYRLPSNIQNSIIPELEALMEQFEEGEITLDAFINGYEKEGERTQGYDELRVQDGLFSKYQFYENSPQDFAEINLNFQKFFKPAIDFMSKRTSEPDFRKLLDRMQKLPDTITRSNEIFEIHISINQVYLKIGKKYSFHDRFKELTAPLEEFNKLKNNLIYYHEEAFDKNIKDLEGIFKEEADLK
;
A
#
# COMPACT_ATOMS: atom_id res chain seq x y z
N MET A 1 -1.94 -1.00 -12.90
CA MET A 1 -1.17 -1.60 -14.01
C MET A 1 -0.51 -0.48 -14.78
N ILE A 2 0.71 -0.68 -15.31
CA ILE A 2 1.41 0.31 -16.14
C ILE A 2 0.50 0.72 -17.31
N SER A 3 0.38 2.02 -17.58
CA SER A 3 -0.45 2.49 -18.70
C SER A 3 0.08 1.93 -20.02
N GLY A 4 -0.76 1.70 -21.02
CA GLY A 4 -0.30 1.20 -22.33
C GLY A 4 0.81 2.05 -22.97
N LYS A 5 0.86 3.35 -22.67
CA LYS A 5 1.93 4.27 -23.10
C LYS A 5 3.26 3.97 -22.39
N ASN A 6 3.21 3.59 -21.12
CA ASN A 6 4.38 3.32 -20.30
C ASN A 6 4.95 1.90 -20.52
N ILE A 7 4.22 1.00 -21.19
CA ILE A 7 4.73 -0.33 -21.58
C ILE A 7 5.87 -0.21 -22.59
N ILE A 8 5.79 0.76 -23.51
CA ILE A 8 6.86 1.00 -24.50
C ILE A 8 8.15 1.41 -23.78
N CYS A 9 8.05 2.37 -22.85
CA CYS A 9 9.17 2.80 -22.01
C CYS A 9 9.74 1.62 -21.20
N LEU A 10 8.88 0.79 -20.60
CA LEU A 10 9.31 -0.40 -19.87
C LEU A 10 10.14 -1.34 -20.77
N GLU A 11 9.68 -1.61 -21.99
CA GLU A 11 10.39 -2.51 -22.91
C GLU A 11 11.74 -1.94 -23.35
N GLU A 12 11.84 -0.62 -23.52
CA GLU A 12 13.09 0.07 -23.82
C GLU A 12 14.07 -0.04 -22.64
N ASP A 13 13.62 0.28 -21.42
CA ASP A 13 14.46 0.20 -20.23
C ASP A 13 14.88 -1.25 -19.90
N LEU A 14 13.99 -2.23 -20.11
CA LEU A 14 14.32 -3.65 -19.95
C LEU A 14 15.40 -4.10 -20.95
N LYS A 15 15.33 -3.65 -22.20
CA LYS A 15 16.35 -3.95 -23.23
C LYS A 15 17.68 -3.31 -22.88
N GLU A 16 17.66 -2.06 -22.41
CA GLU A 16 18.87 -1.36 -21.98
C GLU A 16 19.53 -2.06 -20.79
N SER A 17 18.76 -2.41 -19.76
CA SER A 17 19.22 -3.22 -18.63
C SER A 17 19.77 -4.59 -19.07
N GLU A 18 19.13 -5.27 -20.03
CA GLU A 18 19.61 -6.53 -20.61
C GLU A 18 20.95 -6.35 -21.34
N HIS A 19 21.12 -5.24 -22.08
CA HIS A 19 22.35 -4.90 -22.78
C HIS A 19 23.49 -4.58 -21.81
N LEU A 20 23.22 -3.77 -20.79
CA LEU A 20 24.19 -3.42 -19.75
C LEU A 20 24.66 -4.65 -18.97
N LEU A 21 23.78 -5.60 -18.66
CA LEU A 21 24.18 -6.88 -18.05
C LEU A 21 25.04 -7.76 -18.97
N VAL A 22 24.87 -7.65 -20.30
CA VAL A 22 25.75 -8.33 -21.26
C VAL A 22 27.13 -7.69 -21.25
N LEU A 23 27.22 -6.35 -21.32
CA LEU A 23 28.49 -5.63 -21.21
C LEU A 23 29.19 -5.90 -19.88
N PHE A 24 28.43 -5.93 -18.79
CA PHE A 24 28.92 -6.27 -17.45
C PHE A 24 29.56 -7.66 -17.44
N ARG A 25 28.86 -8.64 -18.03
CA ARG A 25 29.34 -10.01 -18.17
C ARG A 25 30.59 -10.10 -19.06
N GLU A 26 30.62 -9.42 -20.19
CA GLU A 26 31.76 -9.41 -21.11
C GLU A 26 33.02 -8.83 -20.47
N ARG A 27 32.89 -7.79 -19.63
CA ARG A 27 34.03 -7.24 -18.88
C ARG A 27 34.61 -8.25 -17.90
N LEU A 28 33.76 -8.99 -17.20
CA LEU A 28 34.18 -10.07 -16.30
C LEU A 28 34.79 -11.26 -17.06
N GLU A 29 34.25 -11.63 -18.22
CA GLU A 29 34.79 -12.72 -19.05
C GLU A 29 36.18 -12.38 -19.60
N ASN A 30 36.41 -11.13 -19.97
CA ASN A 30 37.68 -10.68 -20.56
C ASN A 30 38.66 -10.09 -19.54
N ALA A 31 38.30 -10.04 -18.27
CA ALA A 31 39.19 -9.57 -17.21
C ALA A 31 40.42 -10.47 -17.11
N SER A 32 41.60 -9.84 -17.03
CA SER A 32 42.87 -10.52 -16.84
C SER A 32 43.04 -11.08 -15.42
N GLU A 33 42.32 -10.52 -14.47
CA GLU A 33 42.38 -10.88 -13.05
C GLU A 33 40.97 -10.87 -12.47
N ILE A 34 40.67 -11.91 -11.69
CA ILE A 34 39.44 -12.05 -10.91
C ILE A 34 39.87 -12.28 -9.48
N ILE A 35 39.33 -11.48 -8.57
CA ILE A 35 39.65 -11.53 -7.15
C ILE A 35 38.83 -12.65 -6.53
N ALA A 36 39.51 -13.61 -5.89
CA ALA A 36 38.90 -14.71 -5.17
C ALA A 36 39.49 -14.74 -3.76
N ASP A 37 38.63 -14.72 -2.73
CA ASP A 37 39.09 -14.64 -1.33
C ASP A 37 39.88 -15.87 -0.89
N ASP A 38 39.35 -17.08 -1.17
CA ASP A 38 39.96 -18.37 -0.73
C ASP A 38 39.94 -19.46 -1.84
N GLY A 39 39.67 -19.08 -3.10
CA GLY A 39 39.33 -20.02 -4.18
C GLY A 39 40.16 -19.86 -5.46
N ASP A 40 39.93 -20.79 -6.40
CA ASP A 40 40.44 -20.70 -7.77
C ASP A 40 39.74 -19.55 -8.54
N PRO A 41 40.48 -18.54 -9.03
CA PRO A 41 39.92 -17.43 -9.81
C PRO A 41 39.02 -17.87 -10.97
N GLU A 42 39.31 -19.01 -11.60
CA GLU A 42 38.48 -19.54 -12.69
C GLU A 42 37.14 -20.12 -12.20
N GLN A 43 37.11 -20.68 -11.00
CA GLN A 43 35.86 -21.13 -10.37
C GLN A 43 35.02 -19.93 -9.94
N GLU A 44 35.67 -18.92 -9.37
CA GLU A 44 35.01 -17.68 -8.95
C GLU A 44 34.43 -16.93 -10.15
N LYS A 45 35.20 -16.81 -11.23
CA LYS A 45 34.73 -16.29 -12.51
C LYS A 45 33.49 -17.02 -13.01
N LYS A 46 33.48 -18.36 -13.02
CA LYS A 46 32.29 -19.14 -13.40
C LYS A 46 31.09 -18.88 -12.48
N ARG A 47 31.31 -18.74 -11.17
CA ARG A 47 30.27 -18.41 -10.18
C ARG A 47 29.64 -17.05 -10.50
N ILE A 48 30.47 -16.02 -10.67
CA ILE A 48 30.03 -14.65 -10.97
C ILE A 48 29.25 -14.61 -12.29
N LEU A 49 29.76 -15.23 -13.36
CA LEU A 49 29.10 -15.24 -14.67
C LEU A 49 27.74 -15.94 -14.63
N LYS A 50 27.63 -17.02 -13.84
CA LYS A 50 26.35 -17.70 -13.60
C LYS A 50 25.38 -16.78 -12.83
N LEU A 51 25.87 -16.04 -11.84
CA LEU A 51 25.08 -15.07 -11.07
C LEU A 51 24.54 -13.96 -11.96
N VAL A 52 25.39 -13.30 -12.76
CA VAL A 52 24.98 -12.25 -13.73
C VAL A 52 23.97 -12.80 -14.75
N SER A 53 24.17 -14.02 -15.23
CA SER A 53 23.22 -14.68 -16.15
C SER A 53 21.86 -14.95 -15.50
N SER A 54 21.83 -15.27 -14.21
CA SER A 54 20.57 -15.45 -13.48
C SER A 54 19.82 -14.13 -13.30
N ARG A 55 20.56 -13.03 -13.06
CA ARG A 55 20.01 -11.66 -12.97
C ARG A 55 19.38 -11.22 -14.30
N LYS A 56 20.03 -11.51 -15.42
CA LYS A 56 19.46 -11.26 -16.76
C LYS A 56 18.13 -12.00 -16.97
N LYS A 57 18.01 -13.26 -16.52
CA LYS A 57 16.73 -14.00 -16.59
C LYS A 57 15.62 -13.34 -15.76
N GLY A 58 15.97 -12.68 -14.66
CA GLY A 58 15.03 -11.89 -13.86
C GLY A 58 14.36 -10.77 -14.66
N LEU A 59 15.11 -10.05 -15.50
CA LEU A 59 14.53 -9.01 -16.39
C LEU A 59 13.51 -9.61 -17.37
N SER A 60 13.79 -10.78 -17.93
CA SER A 60 12.84 -11.49 -18.79
C SER A 60 11.56 -11.88 -18.05
N ALA A 61 11.65 -12.25 -16.77
CA ALA A 61 10.47 -12.52 -15.95
C ALA A 61 9.61 -11.26 -15.72
N ILE A 62 10.22 -10.07 -15.57
CA ILE A 62 9.47 -8.79 -15.51
C ILE A 62 8.69 -8.58 -16.81
N ARG A 63 9.33 -8.82 -17.97
CA ARG A 63 8.69 -8.74 -19.28
C ARG A 63 7.47 -9.66 -19.37
N GLU A 64 7.57 -10.90 -18.90
CA GLU A 64 6.45 -11.85 -18.87
C GLU A 64 5.35 -11.44 -17.89
N MET A 65 5.69 -10.94 -16.71
CA MET A 65 4.72 -10.49 -15.71
C MET A 65 3.87 -9.30 -16.19
N VAL A 66 4.44 -8.43 -17.02
CA VAL A 66 3.75 -7.25 -17.57
C VAL A 66 3.02 -7.57 -18.88
N ASN A 67 3.59 -8.39 -19.77
CA ASN A 67 2.96 -8.78 -21.03
C ASN A 67 1.93 -9.92 -20.88
N GLY A 68 1.97 -10.64 -19.76
CA GLY A 68 1.24 -11.88 -19.51
C GLY A 68 -0.28 -11.80 -19.52
N LYS A 69 -0.88 -10.61 -19.68
CA LYS A 69 -2.25 -10.41 -20.16
C LYS A 69 -2.49 -8.94 -20.45
N ARG A 70 -2.98 -8.65 -21.67
CA ARG A 70 -3.80 -7.48 -21.99
C ARG A 70 -5.17 -7.59 -21.28
N ASP A 71 -5.13 -7.81 -19.97
CA ASP A 71 -6.30 -8.20 -19.18
C ASP A 71 -7.33 -7.08 -19.26
N LEU A 72 -8.49 -7.43 -19.81
CA LEU A 72 -9.75 -6.73 -19.60
C LEU A 72 -10.06 -6.55 -18.09
N ASP A 73 -9.32 -7.24 -17.21
CA ASP A 73 -9.31 -7.11 -15.74
C ASP A 73 -8.49 -5.91 -15.21
N ALA A 74 -7.86 -5.08 -16.07
CA ALA A 74 -7.24 -3.82 -15.65
C ALA A 74 -8.24 -2.82 -15.02
N SER A 75 -9.55 -3.07 -15.17
CA SER A 75 -10.63 -2.39 -14.44
C SER A 75 -10.63 -2.70 -12.94
N ASN A 76 -9.94 -3.76 -12.50
CA ASN A 76 -9.75 -4.15 -11.10
C ASN A 76 -8.26 -4.21 -10.74
N ILE A 77 -7.63 -3.03 -10.65
CA ILE A 77 -6.27 -2.78 -10.13
C ILE A 77 -6.05 -3.39 -8.71
N ARG A 78 -7.13 -3.85 -8.06
CA ARG A 78 -7.22 -4.35 -6.67
C ARG A 78 -6.93 -5.83 -6.47
N HIS A 79 -6.51 -6.58 -7.49
CA HIS A 79 -6.26 -8.02 -7.27
C HIS A 79 -4.98 -8.22 -6.43
N PRO A 80 -4.98 -9.03 -5.35
CA PRO A 80 -3.77 -9.42 -4.60
C PRO A 80 -2.60 -9.90 -5.48
N LYS A 81 -2.92 -10.46 -6.66
CA LYS A 81 -1.94 -10.85 -7.69
C LYS A 81 -1.14 -9.66 -8.23
N TYR A 82 -1.75 -8.47 -8.34
CA TYR A 82 -1.07 -7.26 -8.78
C TYR A 82 -0.02 -6.83 -7.76
N PHE A 83 -0.38 -6.84 -6.48
CA PHE A 83 0.52 -6.49 -5.40
C PHE A 83 1.68 -7.49 -5.27
N SER A 84 1.38 -8.79 -5.36
CA SER A 84 2.39 -9.85 -5.41
C SER A 84 3.36 -9.69 -6.59
N ARG A 85 2.87 -9.32 -7.79
CA ARG A 85 3.74 -9.02 -8.94
C ARG A 85 4.64 -7.82 -8.68
N LEU A 86 4.14 -6.74 -8.08
CA LEU A 86 4.96 -5.57 -7.74
C LEU A 86 6.06 -5.91 -6.73
N LYS A 87 5.74 -6.72 -5.71
CA LYS A 87 6.73 -7.24 -4.76
C LYS A 87 7.82 -8.05 -5.49
N GLN A 88 7.42 -8.95 -6.39
CA GLN A 88 8.37 -9.76 -7.18
C GLN A 88 9.25 -8.90 -8.09
N ILE A 89 8.67 -7.91 -8.78
CA ILE A 89 9.43 -6.97 -9.61
C ILE A 89 10.44 -6.20 -8.76
N GLY A 90 10.03 -5.66 -7.61
CA GLY A 90 10.93 -4.96 -6.70
C GLY A 90 12.10 -5.83 -6.21
N GLN A 91 11.83 -7.09 -5.85
CA GLN A 91 12.87 -8.06 -5.47
C GLN A 91 13.86 -8.35 -6.60
N ILE A 92 13.37 -8.49 -7.84
CA ILE A 92 14.23 -8.70 -9.00
C ILE A 92 15.15 -7.48 -9.19
N LEU A 93 14.59 -6.27 -9.23
CA LEU A 93 15.35 -5.04 -9.48
C LEU A 93 16.41 -4.82 -8.39
N LEU A 94 16.04 -4.94 -7.11
CA LEU A 94 16.98 -4.80 -5.99
C LEU A 94 18.07 -5.88 -6.05
N GLY A 95 17.71 -7.12 -6.37
CA GLY A 95 18.66 -8.21 -6.49
C GLY A 95 19.67 -7.98 -7.62
N ILE A 96 19.26 -7.39 -8.75
CA ILE A 96 20.17 -7.02 -9.84
C ILE A 96 21.11 -5.90 -9.38
N ARG A 97 20.57 -4.83 -8.80
CA ARG A 97 21.33 -3.67 -8.31
C ARG A 97 22.39 -4.08 -7.29
N SER A 98 21.99 -4.75 -6.21
CA SER A 98 22.90 -5.23 -5.16
C SER A 98 23.99 -6.13 -5.74
N THR A 99 23.65 -7.05 -6.65
CA THR A 99 24.65 -7.92 -7.28
C THR A 99 25.67 -7.11 -8.08
N ALA A 100 25.23 -6.12 -8.86
CA ALA A 100 26.12 -5.29 -9.66
C ALA A 100 27.03 -4.40 -8.78
N GLU A 101 26.48 -3.81 -7.72
CA GLU A 101 27.23 -2.99 -6.76
C GLU A 101 28.27 -3.83 -6.00
N THR A 102 27.88 -4.98 -5.46
CA THR A 102 28.80 -5.90 -4.77
C THR A 102 29.91 -6.36 -5.70
N LEU A 103 29.59 -6.80 -6.92
CA LEU A 103 30.61 -7.24 -7.87
C LEU A 103 31.52 -6.11 -8.35
N ALA A 104 31.02 -4.88 -8.51
CA ALA A 104 31.86 -3.75 -8.87
C ALA A 104 32.85 -3.41 -7.76
N PHE A 105 32.42 -3.53 -6.50
CA PHE A 105 33.28 -3.36 -5.34
C PHE A 105 34.32 -4.49 -5.20
N GLU A 106 33.88 -5.76 -5.25
CA GLU A 106 34.74 -6.93 -5.10
C GLU A 106 35.71 -7.10 -6.28
N GLN A 107 35.28 -6.79 -7.50
CA GLN A 107 36.05 -7.00 -8.74
C GLN A 107 36.50 -5.66 -9.34
N TYR A 108 37.07 -4.78 -8.51
CA TYR A 108 37.42 -3.41 -8.89
C TYR A 108 38.34 -3.34 -10.14
N GLU A 109 39.22 -4.33 -10.35
CA GLU A 109 40.09 -4.45 -11.54
C GLU A 109 39.30 -4.57 -12.87
N CYS A 110 38.05 -5.05 -12.81
CA CYS A 110 37.16 -5.16 -13.96
C CYS A 110 36.54 -3.81 -14.39
N LYS A 111 36.77 -2.73 -13.63
CA LYS A 111 36.30 -1.37 -13.93
C LYS A 111 34.81 -1.31 -14.25
N LEU A 112 33.99 -1.92 -13.39
CA LEU A 112 32.56 -2.10 -13.63
C LEU A 112 31.75 -0.84 -13.30
N ASP A 113 32.33 0.13 -12.58
CA ASP A 113 31.64 1.32 -12.03
C ASP A 113 30.71 2.03 -13.02
N VAL A 114 31.18 2.32 -14.23
CA VAL A 114 30.37 3.02 -15.25
C VAL A 114 29.18 2.17 -15.68
N VAL A 115 29.40 0.85 -15.86
CA VAL A 115 28.32 -0.07 -16.26
C VAL A 115 27.32 -0.23 -15.11
N THR A 116 27.79 -0.32 -13.87
CA THR A 116 26.96 -0.35 -12.67
C THR A 116 26.11 0.91 -12.56
N GLN A 117 26.70 2.09 -12.77
CA GLN A 117 25.98 3.36 -12.69
C GLN A 117 24.87 3.47 -13.73
N GLU A 118 25.15 3.12 -14.98
CA GLU A 118 24.12 3.13 -16.05
C GLU A 118 23.06 2.05 -15.81
N LEU A 119 23.45 0.87 -15.31
CA LEU A 119 22.50 -0.18 -14.96
C LEU A 119 21.57 0.28 -13.84
N SER A 120 22.10 0.89 -12.78
CA SER A 120 21.28 1.43 -11.68
C SER A 120 20.31 2.51 -12.16
N LYS A 121 20.71 3.38 -13.09
CA LYS A 121 19.79 4.35 -13.71
C LYS A 121 18.66 3.66 -14.48
N SER A 122 18.97 2.67 -15.30
CA SER A 122 17.97 1.93 -16.08
C SER A 122 17.00 1.16 -15.17
N LEU A 123 17.50 0.52 -14.11
CA LEU A 123 16.66 -0.15 -13.11
C LEU A 123 15.76 0.84 -12.35
N ALA A 124 16.27 2.05 -12.05
CA ALA A 124 15.49 3.11 -11.43
C ALA A 124 14.37 3.61 -12.35
N SER A 125 14.62 3.74 -13.66
CA SER A 125 13.58 4.06 -14.65
C SER A 125 12.47 3.00 -14.65
N ILE A 126 12.83 1.72 -14.65
CA ILE A 126 11.87 0.61 -14.55
C ILE A 126 11.06 0.73 -13.25
N ALA A 127 11.72 0.93 -12.12
CA ALA A 127 11.05 1.11 -10.82
C ALA A 127 10.08 2.30 -10.83
N GLY A 128 10.47 3.42 -11.45
CA GLY A 128 9.67 4.63 -11.62
C GLY A 128 8.33 4.38 -12.33
N LEU A 129 8.28 3.42 -13.26
CA LEU A 129 7.02 3.03 -13.91
C LEU A 129 6.03 2.36 -12.95
N PHE A 130 6.51 1.86 -11.81
CA PHE A 130 5.72 1.26 -10.74
C PHE A 130 5.54 2.18 -9.51
N GLN A 131 6.16 3.37 -9.50
CA GLN A 131 6.10 4.33 -8.38
C GLN A 131 4.75 5.03 -8.20
N PHE A 132 3.70 4.71 -8.97
CA PHE A 132 2.35 5.28 -8.74
C PHE A 132 1.80 4.97 -7.33
N ILE A 133 2.39 3.99 -6.63
CA ILE A 133 2.11 3.69 -5.22
C ILE A 133 2.69 4.77 -4.27
N THR A 134 3.89 5.27 -4.57
CA THR A 134 4.67 6.19 -3.72
C THR A 134 3.89 7.48 -3.37
N PRO A 135 3.25 8.19 -4.31
CA PRO A 135 2.42 9.36 -3.98
C PRO A 135 1.27 9.05 -3.02
N ASN A 136 0.70 7.84 -3.08
CA ASN A 136 -0.38 7.45 -2.18
C ASN A 136 0.15 7.21 -0.76
N ILE A 137 1.31 6.55 -0.61
CA ILE A 137 2.00 6.41 0.69
C ILE A 137 2.28 7.80 1.28
N ARG A 138 2.88 8.69 0.48
CA ARG A 138 3.23 10.06 0.91
C ARG A 138 2.01 10.86 1.34
N ASN A 139 0.88 10.72 0.63
CA ASN A 139 -0.36 11.38 1.02
C ASN A 139 -0.87 10.86 2.39
N GLU A 140 -0.75 9.56 2.65
CA GLU A 140 -1.11 8.97 3.94
C GLU A 140 -0.18 9.45 5.06
N ILE A 141 1.15 9.44 4.86
CA ILE A 141 2.12 9.99 5.83
C ILE A 141 1.80 11.47 6.13
N ASN A 142 1.44 12.26 5.13
CA ASN A 142 1.01 13.64 5.32
C ASN A 142 -0.29 13.76 6.16
N ILE A 143 -1.22 12.82 6.01
CA ILE A 143 -2.42 12.73 6.85
C ILE A 143 -2.01 12.39 8.29
N LEU A 144 -1.18 11.36 8.49
CA LEU A 144 -0.66 10.98 9.81
C LEU A 144 0.00 12.19 10.49
N ASN A 145 0.88 12.90 9.79
CA ASN A 145 1.56 14.09 10.29
C ASN A 145 0.56 15.15 10.77
N LYS A 146 -0.52 15.41 10.01
CA LYS A 146 -1.58 16.34 10.43
C LYS A 146 -2.26 15.94 11.75
N TYR A 147 -2.46 14.65 12.00
CA TYR A 147 -3.08 14.16 13.24
C TYR A 147 -2.11 14.15 14.43
N TYR A 148 -0.84 13.84 14.21
CA TYR A 148 0.20 13.88 15.25
C TYR A 148 0.61 15.31 15.66
N ARG A 149 0.28 16.34 14.86
CA ARG A 149 0.45 17.75 15.23
C ARG A 149 -0.38 18.20 16.44
N LEU A 150 -1.34 17.40 16.91
CA LEU A 150 -2.10 17.70 18.13
C LEU A 150 -1.18 17.52 19.35
N PRO A 151 -1.07 18.53 20.25
CA PRO A 151 -0.11 18.51 21.37
C PRO A 151 -0.16 17.27 22.26
N SER A 152 -1.32 16.62 22.38
CA SER A 152 -1.50 15.39 23.15
C SER A 152 -0.85 14.15 22.54
N ASN A 153 -0.54 14.19 21.24
CA ASN A 153 -0.13 13.02 20.45
C ASN A 153 1.33 13.13 19.94
N ILE A 154 1.96 14.31 20.07
CA ILE A 154 3.32 14.58 19.54
C ILE A 154 4.38 13.63 20.12
N GLN A 155 4.25 13.26 21.39
CA GLN A 155 5.22 12.37 22.06
C GLN A 155 5.17 10.92 21.58
N ASN A 156 4.09 10.52 20.89
CA ASN A 156 3.87 9.17 20.38
C ASN A 156 3.89 9.15 18.84
N SER A 157 4.59 10.11 18.23
CA SER A 157 4.60 10.28 16.78
C SER A 157 5.58 9.33 16.10
N ILE A 158 5.07 8.39 15.31
CA ILE A 158 5.81 7.49 14.39
C ILE A 158 6.32 8.17 13.12
N ILE A 159 6.08 9.48 12.95
CA ILE A 159 6.37 10.21 11.70
C ILE A 159 7.85 10.17 11.32
N PRO A 160 8.81 10.39 12.23
CA PRO A 160 10.23 10.30 11.88
C PRO A 160 10.62 8.92 11.32
N GLU A 161 10.14 7.86 11.94
CA GLU A 161 10.40 6.48 11.53
C GLU A 161 9.76 6.17 10.16
N LEU A 162 8.53 6.64 9.94
CA LEU A 162 7.85 6.51 8.65
C LEU A 162 8.52 7.29 7.53
N GLU A 163 9.01 8.51 7.81
CA GLU A 163 9.73 9.33 6.84
C GLU A 163 11.05 8.67 6.43
N ALA A 164 11.82 8.15 7.39
CA ALA A 164 13.05 7.42 7.11
C ALA A 164 12.79 6.13 6.30
N LEU A 165 11.76 5.36 6.67
CA LEU A 165 11.38 4.15 5.95
C LEU A 165 10.91 4.47 4.50
N MET A 166 10.24 5.60 4.32
CA MET A 166 9.78 6.06 3.01
C MET A 166 10.94 6.52 2.12
N GLU A 167 11.91 7.23 2.67
CA GLU A 167 13.12 7.67 1.97
C GLU A 167 13.90 6.47 1.42
N GLN A 168 14.15 5.45 2.25
CA GLN A 168 14.80 4.20 1.83
C GLN A 168 14.04 3.49 0.70
N PHE A 169 12.71 3.54 0.72
CA PHE A 169 11.89 2.94 -0.34
C PHE A 169 11.94 3.76 -1.63
N GLU A 170 11.92 5.09 -1.55
CA GLU A 170 12.03 5.98 -2.72
C GLU A 170 13.38 5.92 -3.40
N GLU A 171 14.45 5.78 -2.62
CA GLU A 171 15.83 5.60 -3.09
C GLU A 171 16.13 4.18 -3.60
N GLY A 172 15.15 3.28 -3.45
CA GLY A 172 15.23 1.89 -3.89
C GLY A 172 16.27 1.08 -3.11
N GLU A 173 16.52 1.44 -1.85
CA GLU A 173 17.36 0.69 -0.92
C GLU A 173 16.63 -0.54 -0.36
N ILE A 174 15.31 -0.43 -0.19
CA ILE A 174 14.45 -1.50 0.31
C ILE A 174 13.35 -1.86 -0.69
N THR A 175 12.86 -3.10 -0.61
CA THR A 175 11.72 -3.54 -1.42
C THR A 175 10.39 -3.04 -0.86
N LEU A 176 9.33 -3.05 -1.67
CA LEU A 176 7.97 -2.79 -1.20
C LEU A 176 7.53 -3.76 -0.09
N ASP A 177 8.03 -5.00 -0.09
CA ASP A 177 7.73 -5.95 0.97
C ASP A 177 8.41 -5.56 2.29
N ALA A 178 9.69 -5.18 2.23
CA ALA A 178 10.45 -4.67 3.37
C ALA A 178 9.88 -3.35 3.90
N PHE A 179 9.42 -2.45 3.01
CA PHE A 179 8.70 -1.24 3.39
C PHE A 179 7.44 -1.58 4.20
N ILE A 180 6.66 -2.57 3.78
CA ILE A 180 5.38 -2.90 4.43
C ILE A 180 5.55 -3.68 5.71
N ASN A 181 6.32 -4.75 5.65
CA ASN A 181 6.45 -5.73 6.74
C ASN A 181 7.64 -5.44 7.67
N GLY A 182 8.51 -4.51 7.29
CA GLY A 182 9.78 -4.30 7.97
C GLY A 182 10.85 -5.26 7.45
N TYR A 183 12.06 -5.10 7.98
CA TYR A 183 13.20 -5.93 7.62
C TYR A 183 14.22 -5.95 8.75
N GLU A 184 15.17 -6.87 8.67
CA GLU A 184 16.29 -6.98 9.61
C GLU A 184 17.60 -6.68 8.87
N LYS A 185 18.40 -5.78 9.43
CA LYS A 185 19.74 -5.44 8.91
C LYS A 185 20.70 -5.39 10.08
N GLU A 186 21.81 -6.10 9.97
CA GLU A 186 22.90 -6.10 10.97
C GLU A 186 22.44 -6.46 12.40
N GLY A 187 21.38 -7.27 12.53
CA GLY A 187 20.83 -7.72 13.81
C GLY A 187 19.82 -6.73 14.44
N GLU A 188 19.52 -5.61 13.77
CA GLU A 188 18.47 -4.68 14.17
C GLU A 188 17.25 -4.83 13.27
N ARG A 189 16.06 -4.94 13.88
CA ARG A 189 14.79 -4.98 13.17
C ARG A 189 14.25 -3.57 12.97
N THR A 190 14.11 -3.17 11.72
CA THR A 190 13.36 -1.97 11.35
C THR A 190 11.89 -2.35 11.20
N GLN A 191 11.02 -1.62 11.90
CA GLN A 191 9.58 -1.82 11.81
C GLN A 191 9.05 -1.42 10.43
N GLY A 192 8.13 -2.21 9.92
CA GLY A 192 7.45 -1.92 8.66
C GLY A 192 6.39 -0.85 8.80
N TYR A 193 5.97 -0.32 7.65
CA TYR A 193 4.86 0.60 7.53
C TYR A 193 3.61 0.10 8.25
N ASP A 194 3.28 -1.18 8.09
CA ASP A 194 2.08 -1.77 8.70
C ASP A 194 2.16 -1.83 10.23
N GLU A 195 3.37 -2.00 10.78
CA GLU A 195 3.61 -2.03 12.22
C GLU A 195 3.61 -0.62 12.81
N LEU A 196 4.36 0.30 12.20
CA LEU A 196 4.45 1.69 12.63
C LEU A 196 3.06 2.31 12.65
N ARG A 197 2.28 2.09 11.60
CA ARG A 197 0.95 2.65 11.41
C ARG A 197 -0.08 2.23 12.47
N VAL A 198 -0.01 1.00 12.96
CA VAL A 198 -0.93 0.51 14.01
C VAL A 198 -0.39 0.77 15.41
N GLN A 199 0.85 1.24 15.53
CA GLN A 199 1.43 1.66 16.78
C GLN A 199 0.53 2.73 17.43
N ASP A 200 0.26 2.53 18.71
CA ASP A 200 -0.64 3.37 19.51
C ASP A 200 -2.12 3.39 19.07
N GLY A 201 -2.53 2.49 18.16
CA GLY A 201 -3.92 2.23 17.82
C GLY A 201 -4.65 3.39 17.12
N LEU A 202 -3.90 4.37 16.62
CA LEU A 202 -4.45 5.58 16.00
C LEU A 202 -4.97 5.33 14.57
N PHE A 203 -4.42 4.33 13.87
CA PHE A 203 -4.82 3.99 12.51
C PHE A 203 -4.96 2.46 12.35
N SER A 204 -5.99 2.01 11.60
CA SER A 204 -6.08 0.62 11.07
C SER A 204 -4.88 0.35 10.17
N LYS A 205 -4.54 -0.90 9.77
CA LYS A 205 -3.45 -1.30 8.85
C LYS A 205 -3.78 -1.11 7.34
N TYR A 206 -5.01 -0.76 6.97
CA TYR A 206 -5.52 -0.96 5.59
C TYR A 206 -6.06 0.27 4.82
N GLN A 207 -5.53 1.48 5.04
CA GLN A 207 -5.89 2.72 4.32
C GLN A 207 -5.35 2.73 2.88
N PHE A 208 -4.54 1.73 2.54
CA PHE A 208 -3.77 1.67 1.30
C PHE A 208 -4.58 1.31 0.04
N TYR A 209 -5.83 0.90 0.21
CA TYR A 209 -6.70 0.51 -0.90
C TYR A 209 -8.02 1.25 -0.74
N GLU A 210 -8.10 2.48 -1.27
CA GLU A 210 -9.37 3.20 -1.35
C GLU A 210 -10.40 2.25 -1.95
N ASN A 211 -11.44 1.95 -1.20
CA ASN A 211 -12.62 1.18 -1.60
C ASN A 211 -13.14 1.68 -2.96
N SER A 212 -13.66 0.79 -3.80
CA SER A 212 -14.27 1.16 -5.07
C SER A 212 -15.51 1.98 -4.74
N PRO A 213 -16.01 2.84 -5.66
CA PRO A 213 -17.27 3.52 -5.43
C PRO A 213 -18.41 2.55 -5.00
N GLN A 214 -18.34 1.30 -5.45
CA GLN A 214 -19.23 0.20 -5.07
C GLN A 214 -19.04 -0.27 -3.62
N ASP A 215 -17.80 -0.34 -3.13
CA ASP A 215 -17.48 -0.73 -1.75
C ASP A 215 -17.99 0.33 -0.74
N PHE A 216 -18.14 1.59 -1.17
CA PHE A 216 -18.80 2.62 -0.36
C PHE A 216 -20.33 2.62 -0.48
N ALA A 217 -20.95 1.81 -1.35
CA ALA A 217 -22.38 1.91 -1.64
C ALA A 217 -23.23 1.65 -0.39
N GLU A 218 -22.86 0.65 0.41
CA GLU A 218 -23.62 0.28 1.60
C GLU A 218 -23.45 1.29 2.75
N ILE A 219 -22.23 1.81 2.95
CA ILE A 219 -22.00 2.86 3.94
C ILE A 219 -22.63 4.19 3.49
N ASN A 220 -22.64 4.49 2.19
CA ASN A 220 -23.36 5.62 1.62
C ASN A 220 -24.86 5.50 1.81
N LEU A 221 -25.44 4.31 1.62
CA LEU A 221 -26.86 4.07 1.84
C LEU A 221 -27.24 4.36 3.30
N ASN A 222 -26.46 3.86 4.25
CA ASN A 222 -26.72 4.08 5.68
C ASN A 222 -26.43 5.53 6.10
N PHE A 223 -25.38 6.15 5.56
CA PHE A 223 -25.13 7.57 5.71
C PHE A 223 -26.34 8.39 5.24
N GLN A 224 -26.87 8.13 4.05
CA GLN A 224 -28.02 8.86 3.51
C GLN A 224 -29.31 8.63 4.31
N LYS A 225 -29.53 7.41 4.80
CA LYS A 225 -30.64 7.08 5.71
C LYS A 225 -30.56 7.85 7.04
N PHE A 226 -29.36 8.19 7.51
CA PHE A 226 -29.19 9.06 8.68
C PHE A 226 -29.27 10.56 8.33
N PHE A 227 -28.56 10.96 7.27
CA PHE A 227 -28.25 12.34 6.95
C PHE A 227 -29.50 13.18 6.66
N LYS A 228 -30.35 12.70 5.74
CA LYS A 228 -31.54 13.43 5.30
C LYS A 228 -32.56 13.61 6.43
N PRO A 229 -32.93 12.58 7.22
CA PRO A 229 -33.84 12.79 8.35
C PRO A 229 -33.25 13.65 9.46
N ALA A 230 -31.93 13.59 9.71
CA ALA A 230 -31.26 14.44 10.68
C ALA A 230 -31.27 15.93 10.25
N ILE A 231 -30.99 16.22 8.99
CA ILE A 231 -31.10 17.58 8.43
C ILE A 231 -32.53 18.10 8.54
N ASP A 232 -33.52 17.31 8.14
CA ASP A 232 -34.94 17.67 8.26
C ASP A 232 -35.34 17.96 9.71
N PHE A 233 -34.83 17.17 10.66
CA PHE A 233 -35.10 17.33 12.08
C PHE A 233 -34.53 18.65 12.63
N MET A 234 -33.28 18.97 12.27
CA MET A 234 -32.59 20.19 12.72
C MET A 234 -33.12 21.45 12.03
N SER A 235 -33.48 21.36 10.74
CA SER A 235 -34.00 22.50 9.96
C SER A 235 -35.30 23.07 10.52
N LYS A 236 -36.13 22.21 11.11
CA LYS A 236 -37.38 22.61 11.80
C LYS A 236 -37.15 23.25 13.18
N ARG A 237 -35.89 23.29 13.66
CA ARG A 237 -35.49 23.72 15.01
C ARG A 237 -34.31 24.69 14.98
N THR A 238 -34.17 25.44 13.89
CA THR A 238 -33.12 26.44 13.68
C THR A 238 -33.18 27.62 14.65
N SER A 239 -34.29 27.78 15.37
CA SER A 239 -34.42 28.72 16.50
C SER A 239 -33.51 28.35 17.69
N GLU A 240 -33.05 27.10 17.78
CA GLU A 240 -32.07 26.67 18.77
C GLU A 240 -30.63 26.87 18.21
N PRO A 241 -29.78 27.70 18.85
CA PRO A 241 -28.45 28.06 18.32
C PRO A 241 -27.54 26.87 18.04
N ASP A 242 -27.64 25.82 18.85
CA ASP A 242 -26.84 24.61 18.70
C ASP A 242 -27.27 23.79 17.47
N PHE A 243 -28.56 23.72 17.17
CA PHE A 243 -29.05 23.03 15.97
C PHE A 243 -28.72 23.80 14.70
N ARG A 244 -28.69 25.14 14.75
CA ARG A 244 -28.20 25.94 13.63
C ARG A 244 -26.73 25.63 13.31
N LYS A 245 -25.84 25.63 14.32
CA LYS A 245 -24.42 25.29 14.15
C LYS A 245 -24.20 23.87 13.63
N LEU A 246 -24.97 22.91 14.13
CA LEU A 246 -24.89 21.51 13.68
C LEU A 246 -25.43 21.34 12.25
N LEU A 247 -26.50 22.04 11.90
CA LEU A 247 -27.03 22.07 10.55
C LEU A 247 -26.01 22.64 9.55
N ASP A 248 -25.38 23.77 9.87
CA ASP A 248 -24.34 24.38 9.04
C ASP A 248 -23.12 23.45 8.86
N ARG A 249 -22.79 22.62 9.86
CA ARG A 249 -21.72 21.61 9.76
C ARG A 249 -22.14 20.44 8.88
N MET A 250 -23.34 19.92 9.06
CA MET A 250 -23.85 18.79 8.27
C MET A 250 -24.02 19.18 6.80
N GLN A 251 -24.47 20.39 6.48
CA GLN A 251 -24.59 20.89 5.09
C GLN A 251 -23.24 21.07 4.38
N LYS A 252 -22.11 21.06 5.11
CA LYS A 252 -20.76 21.14 4.54
C LYS A 252 -20.13 19.77 4.31
N LEU A 253 -20.75 18.70 4.81
CA LEU A 253 -20.29 17.33 4.53
C LEU A 253 -20.59 16.98 3.07
N PRO A 254 -19.78 16.12 2.44
CA PRO A 254 -20.08 15.65 1.10
C PRO A 254 -21.36 14.82 1.10
N ASP A 255 -22.16 14.95 0.03
CA ASP A 255 -23.40 14.19 -0.15
C ASP A 255 -23.14 12.68 -0.34
N THR A 256 -21.93 12.29 -0.69
CA THR A 256 -21.54 10.89 -0.84
C THR A 256 -20.10 10.70 -0.37
N ILE A 257 -19.86 9.63 0.37
CA ILE A 257 -18.56 9.11 0.74
C ILE A 257 -17.94 8.48 -0.52
N THR A 258 -16.86 9.08 -0.97
CA THR A 258 -16.01 8.61 -2.07
C THR A 258 -14.63 8.21 -1.60
N ARG A 259 -14.26 8.57 -0.36
CA ARG A 259 -12.93 8.28 0.23
C ARG A 259 -13.04 7.90 1.70
N SER A 260 -12.05 7.13 2.17
CA SER A 260 -12.04 6.62 3.55
C SER A 260 -11.88 7.73 4.60
N ASN A 261 -11.17 8.83 4.31
CA ASN A 261 -11.05 9.97 5.23
C ASN A 261 -12.41 10.63 5.49
N GLU A 262 -13.28 10.69 4.48
CA GLU A 262 -14.62 11.25 4.60
C GLU A 262 -15.47 10.45 5.59
N ILE A 263 -15.28 9.12 5.69
CA ILE A 263 -15.97 8.27 6.67
C ILE A 263 -15.71 8.75 8.11
N PHE A 264 -14.47 9.13 8.43
CA PHE A 264 -14.10 9.56 9.78
C PHE A 264 -14.65 10.95 10.10
N GLU A 265 -14.55 11.90 9.16
CA GLU A 265 -15.11 13.25 9.32
C GLU A 265 -16.63 13.21 9.46
N ILE A 266 -17.29 12.37 8.66
CA ILE A 266 -18.73 12.13 8.70
C ILE A 266 -19.11 11.44 10.02
N HIS A 267 -18.36 10.43 10.46
CA HIS A 267 -18.61 9.74 11.74
C HIS A 267 -18.61 10.69 12.94
N ILE A 268 -17.60 11.57 13.02
CA ILE A 268 -17.50 12.56 14.10
C ILE A 268 -18.74 13.48 14.09
N SER A 269 -19.10 13.97 12.90
CA SER A 269 -20.20 14.92 12.72
C SER A 269 -21.57 14.30 13.04
N ILE A 270 -21.82 13.09 12.54
CA ILE A 270 -23.04 12.32 12.77
C ILE A 270 -23.21 12.00 14.26
N ASN A 271 -22.16 11.56 14.95
CA ASN A 271 -22.23 11.26 16.38
C ASN A 271 -22.48 12.51 17.24
N GLN A 272 -21.88 13.65 16.88
CA GLN A 272 -22.17 14.92 17.56
C GLN A 272 -23.66 15.30 17.42
N VAL A 273 -24.22 15.14 16.21
CA VAL A 273 -25.64 15.38 15.94
C VAL A 273 -26.52 14.40 16.74
N TYR A 274 -26.21 13.10 16.68
CA TYR A 274 -26.97 12.07 17.38
C TYR A 274 -26.99 12.29 18.89
N LEU A 275 -25.83 12.52 19.52
CA LEU A 275 -25.74 12.81 20.96
C LEU A 275 -26.52 14.07 21.34
N LYS A 276 -26.47 15.12 20.50
CA LYS A 276 -27.15 16.37 20.79
C LYS A 276 -28.67 16.26 20.65
N ILE A 277 -29.17 15.57 19.62
CA ILE A 277 -30.60 15.29 19.48
C ILE A 277 -31.06 14.39 20.63
N GLY A 278 -30.31 13.32 20.93
CA GLY A 278 -30.65 12.35 21.96
C GLY A 278 -30.77 12.93 23.36
N LYS A 279 -29.96 13.93 23.73
CA LYS A 279 -30.05 14.60 25.05
C LYS A 279 -31.42 15.19 25.36
N LYS A 280 -32.16 15.65 24.34
CA LYS A 280 -33.42 16.39 24.52
C LYS A 280 -34.63 15.73 23.86
N TYR A 281 -34.39 14.85 22.88
CA TYR A 281 -35.42 14.29 22.01
C TYR A 281 -35.32 12.77 21.87
N SER A 282 -34.66 12.08 22.80
CA SER A 282 -34.52 10.61 22.79
C SER A 282 -35.85 9.85 22.68
N PHE A 283 -36.93 10.41 23.24
CA PHE A 283 -38.28 9.83 23.22
C PHE A 283 -39.01 10.02 21.89
N HIS A 284 -38.53 10.89 21.00
CA HIS A 284 -39.19 11.22 19.74
C HIS A 284 -38.97 10.10 18.71
N ASP A 285 -40.03 9.61 18.06
CA ASP A 285 -39.93 8.43 17.17
C ASP A 285 -38.98 8.64 15.99
N ARG A 286 -39.00 9.84 15.38
CA ARG A 286 -37.99 10.25 14.39
C ARG A 286 -36.54 10.18 14.86
N PHE A 287 -36.26 10.31 16.16
CA PHE A 287 -34.91 10.12 16.68
C PHE A 287 -34.57 8.62 16.79
N LYS A 288 -35.53 7.78 17.20
CA LYS A 288 -35.35 6.33 17.22
C LYS A 288 -35.05 5.79 15.82
N GLU A 289 -35.68 6.34 14.79
CA GLU A 289 -35.42 6.02 13.36
C GLU A 289 -33.98 6.33 12.92
N LEU A 290 -33.28 7.24 13.59
CA LEU A 290 -31.87 7.56 13.30
C LEU A 290 -30.88 6.57 13.93
N THR A 291 -31.32 5.76 14.89
CA THR A 291 -30.44 4.89 15.68
C THR A 291 -29.94 3.71 14.83
N ALA A 292 -30.85 2.97 14.17
CA ALA A 292 -30.47 1.82 13.36
C ALA A 292 -29.53 2.17 12.18
N PRO A 293 -29.75 3.25 11.40
CA PRO A 293 -28.79 3.68 10.37
C PRO A 293 -27.43 4.07 10.93
N LEU A 294 -27.38 4.66 12.13
CA LEU A 294 -26.11 5.01 12.79
C LEU A 294 -25.36 3.77 13.27
N GLU A 295 -26.05 2.82 13.88
CA GLU A 295 -25.47 1.56 14.32
C GLU A 295 -24.91 0.77 13.13
N GLU A 296 -25.68 0.68 12.03
CA GLU A 296 -25.21 0.01 10.82
C GLU A 296 -24.08 0.80 10.14
N PHE A 297 -24.13 2.15 10.13
CA PHE A 297 -23.01 2.97 9.67
C PHE A 297 -21.74 2.72 10.49
N ASN A 298 -21.84 2.60 11.82
CA ASN A 298 -20.70 2.32 12.69
C ASN A 298 -20.16 0.91 12.48
N LYS A 299 -21.04 -0.07 12.29
CA LYS A 299 -20.68 -1.45 11.97
C LYS A 299 -20.02 -1.55 10.59
N LEU A 300 -20.59 -0.95 9.56
CA LEU A 300 -20.03 -0.90 8.21
C LEU A 300 -18.73 -0.11 8.16
N LYS A 301 -18.62 0.99 8.92
CA LYS A 301 -17.36 1.70 9.11
C LYS A 301 -16.31 0.74 9.66
N ASN A 302 -16.62 -0.03 10.70
CA ASN A 302 -15.67 -0.98 11.28
C ASN A 302 -15.34 -2.12 10.30
N ASN A 303 -16.31 -2.60 9.51
CA ASN A 303 -16.11 -3.63 8.49
C ASN A 303 -15.32 -3.12 7.27
N LEU A 304 -15.51 -1.86 6.87
CA LEU A 304 -14.75 -1.18 5.82
C LEU A 304 -13.34 -0.79 6.30
N ILE A 305 -13.10 -0.79 7.62
CA ILE A 305 -11.84 -0.43 8.28
C ILE A 305 -11.02 -1.67 8.71
N TYR A 306 -11.47 -2.91 8.45
CA TYR A 306 -10.70 -4.11 8.77
C TYR A 306 -10.63 -5.12 7.64
N TYR A 307 -9.43 -5.62 7.35
CA TYR A 307 -9.28 -7.01 6.93
C TYR A 307 -8.15 -7.72 7.68
N HIS A 308 -8.52 -8.32 8.82
CA HIS A 308 -7.79 -9.43 9.45
C HIS A 308 -7.91 -10.67 8.55
N GLU A 309 -6.85 -11.04 7.83
CA GLU A 309 -6.79 -12.31 7.08
C GLU A 309 -7.09 -13.52 8.00
N GLU A 310 -6.63 -13.49 9.25
CA GLU A 310 -6.86 -14.59 10.22
C GLU A 310 -8.33 -14.78 10.63
N ALA A 311 -9.12 -13.70 10.70
CA ALA A 311 -10.55 -13.80 11.03
C ALA A 311 -11.38 -14.27 9.83
N PHE A 312 -10.95 -13.95 8.61
CA PHE A 312 -11.57 -14.41 7.37
C PHE A 312 -11.27 -15.89 7.12
N ASP A 313 -10.01 -16.33 7.30
CA ASP A 313 -9.64 -17.75 7.22
C ASP A 313 -10.32 -18.59 8.31
N LYS A 314 -10.49 -18.02 9.51
CA LYS A 314 -11.25 -18.67 10.58
C LYS A 314 -12.74 -18.78 10.22
N ASN A 315 -13.37 -17.73 9.72
CA ASN A 315 -14.77 -17.77 9.29
C ASN A 315 -14.99 -18.68 8.08
N ILE A 316 -14.06 -18.74 7.13
CA ILE A 316 -14.12 -19.71 6.02
C ILE A 316 -14.02 -21.13 6.56
N LYS A 317 -13.09 -21.43 7.47
CA LYS A 317 -12.98 -22.75 8.09
C LYS A 317 -14.21 -23.13 8.92
N ASP A 318 -14.77 -22.17 9.66
CA ASP A 318 -15.98 -22.39 10.47
C ASP A 318 -17.19 -22.65 9.54
N LEU A 319 -17.31 -21.89 8.44
CA LEU A 319 -18.34 -22.11 7.42
C LEU A 319 -18.15 -23.43 6.66
N GLU A 320 -16.91 -23.80 6.29
CA GLU A 320 -16.59 -25.10 5.67
C GLU A 320 -16.88 -26.28 6.61
N GLY A 321 -16.71 -26.09 7.92
CA GLY A 321 -17.11 -27.06 8.95
C GLY A 321 -18.62 -27.25 9.01
N ILE A 322 -19.37 -26.14 9.05
CA ILE A 322 -20.84 -26.15 9.06
C ILE A 322 -21.40 -26.81 7.79
N PHE A 323 -20.85 -26.48 6.61
CA PHE A 323 -21.31 -27.08 5.35
C PHE A 323 -20.96 -28.56 5.18
N LYS A 324 -19.89 -29.06 5.83
CA LYS A 324 -19.60 -30.49 5.89
C LYS A 324 -20.57 -31.23 6.81
N GLU A 325 -20.88 -30.67 7.97
CA GLU A 325 -21.86 -31.24 8.89
C GLU A 325 -23.28 -31.27 8.28
N GLU A 326 -23.67 -30.25 7.50
CA GLU A 326 -24.93 -30.24 6.76
C GLU A 326 -24.97 -31.19 5.55
N ALA A 327 -23.82 -31.50 4.95
CA ALA A 327 -23.70 -32.45 3.85
C ALA A 327 -23.75 -33.92 4.34
N ASP A 328 -23.26 -34.18 5.55
CA ASP A 328 -23.28 -35.50 6.20
C ASP A 328 -24.62 -35.83 6.88
N LEU A 329 -25.54 -34.85 6.99
CA LEU A 329 -26.90 -34.98 7.53
C LEU A 329 -27.99 -35.24 6.45
N LYS A 330 -27.59 -35.47 5.19
CA LYS A 330 -28.45 -35.98 4.10
C LYS A 330 -28.04 -37.39 3.70
#